data_AF-A0A4Z0HXP4-F1
#
_entry.id   AF-A0A4Z0HXP4-F1
#
_cell.length_a   1.000
_cell.length_b   1.000
_cell.length_c   1.000
_cell.angle_alpha   90.00
_cell.angle_beta   90.00
_cell.angle_gamma   90.00
#
_symmetry.space_group_name_H-M   'P 1'
#
loop_
_entity.id
_entity.type
_entity.pdbx_description
1 polymer ?
#
loop_
_entity_poly.entity_id
_entity_poly.type
_entity_poly.pdbx_seq_one_letter_code
_entity_poly.pdbx_strand_id
1 'polypeptide(L)'
;MTVTFYMSSDVGTVDLAVHGYEIGVTPREAVDRTKEYVLVQLHRVTTQRGGTFERWWAEDEDGSVLESHDDYQRPRRPQMWS
;
A
#
# COMPACT_ATOMS: atom_id res chain seq x y z
N MET A 1 8.07 -9.36 -11.90
CA MET A 1 7.77 -9.23 -10.48
C MET A 1 7.23 -7.86 -10.16
N THR A 2 5.93 -7.84 -9.94
CA THR A 2 5.14 -6.68 -9.56
C THR A 2 4.43 -7.02 -8.26
N VAL A 3 4.31 -6.02 -7.38
CA VAL A 3 3.39 -6.08 -6.24
C VAL A 3 2.41 -4.94 -6.41
N THR A 4 1.12 -5.23 -6.34
CA THR A 4 0.06 -4.21 -6.42
C THR A 4 -0.52 -3.99 -5.05
N PHE A 5 -0.47 -2.76 -4.56
CA PHE A 5 -1.14 -2.37 -3.33
C PHE A 5 -2.50 -1.78 -3.65
N TYR A 6 -3.48 -2.15 -2.86
CA TYR A 6 -4.86 -1.68 -2.96
C TYR A 6 -5.28 -1.01 -1.66
N MET A 7 -6.11 0.01 -1.77
CA MET A 7 -6.72 0.70 -0.64
C MET A 7 -8.21 0.91 -0.92
N SER A 8 -9.06 0.35 -0.07
CA SER A 8 -10.50 0.55 -0.11
C SER A 8 -10.93 1.70 0.79
N SER A 9 -11.98 2.36 0.35
CA SER A 9 -12.71 3.40 1.06
C SER A 9 -14.19 3.35 0.72
N ASP A 10 -14.99 4.10 1.45
CA ASP A 10 -16.41 4.34 1.18
C ASP A 10 -16.70 4.88 -0.23
N VAL A 11 -15.72 5.54 -0.87
CA VAL A 11 -15.82 6.06 -2.24
C VAL A 11 -15.25 5.12 -3.30
N GLY A 12 -14.72 3.96 -2.91
CA GLY A 12 -14.18 2.94 -3.80
C GLY A 12 -12.73 2.56 -3.51
N THR A 13 -12.14 1.77 -4.42
CA THR A 13 -10.78 1.23 -4.29
C THR A 13 -9.79 1.97 -5.19
N VAL A 14 -8.59 2.21 -4.67
CA VAL A 14 -7.44 2.78 -5.41
C VAL A 14 -6.29 1.79 -5.34
N ASP A 15 -5.60 1.57 -6.45
CA ASP A 15 -4.42 0.71 -6.53
C ASP A 15 -3.14 1.48 -6.91
N LEU A 16 -2.00 0.91 -6.53
CA LEU A 16 -0.67 1.34 -6.96
C LEU A 16 0.22 0.12 -7.19
N ALA A 17 0.62 -0.09 -8.44
CA ALA A 17 1.59 -1.12 -8.81
C ALA A 17 3.02 -0.64 -8.55
N VAL A 18 3.80 -1.49 -7.88
CA VAL A 18 5.24 -1.30 -7.66
C VAL A 18 5.99 -2.33 -8.49
N HIS A 19 6.87 -1.84 -9.36
CA HIS A 19 7.68 -2.65 -10.26
C HIS A 19 9.16 -2.58 -9.87
N GLY A 20 9.92 -3.62 -10.22
CA GLY A 20 11.38 -3.51 -10.32
C GLY A 20 12.14 -3.78 -9.02
N TYR A 21 11.69 -4.75 -8.22
CA TYR A 21 12.50 -5.26 -7.12
C TYR A 21 13.74 -5.99 -7.65
N GLU A 22 14.87 -5.84 -6.95
CA GLU A 22 16.16 -6.43 -7.33
C GLU A 22 16.04 -7.95 -7.55
N ILE A 23 16.85 -8.50 -8.47
CA ILE A 23 16.94 -9.94 -8.68
C ILE A 23 17.27 -10.63 -7.34
N GLY A 24 16.37 -11.50 -6.88
CA GLY A 24 16.53 -12.23 -5.61
C GLY A 24 15.65 -11.73 -4.46
N VAL A 25 14.90 -10.63 -4.63
CA VAL A 25 13.92 -10.14 -3.66
C VAL A 25 12.59 -10.87 -3.87
N THR A 26 12.03 -11.44 -2.82
CA THR A 26 10.70 -12.08 -2.82
C THR A 26 9.57 -11.05 -2.85
N PRO A 27 8.32 -11.40 -3.25
CA PRO A 27 7.23 -10.42 -3.28
C PRO A 27 6.94 -9.86 -1.89
N ARG A 28 7.20 -10.67 -0.86
CA ARG A 28 6.98 -10.29 0.53
C ARG A 28 8.02 -9.29 1.04
N GLU A 29 9.30 -9.50 0.73
CA GLU A 29 10.35 -8.52 1.06
C GLU A 29 10.14 -7.20 0.30
N ALA A 30 9.63 -7.30 -0.93
CA ALA A 30 9.18 -6.17 -1.71
C ALA A 30 8.09 -5.36 -0.98
N VAL A 31 7.08 -6.04 -0.43
CA VAL A 31 6.05 -5.42 0.43
C VAL A 31 6.70 -4.76 1.64
N ASP A 32 7.50 -5.50 2.42
CA ASP A 32 8.13 -5.01 3.66
C ASP A 32 8.93 -3.71 3.43
N ARG A 33 9.64 -3.61 2.30
CA ARG A 33 10.45 -2.43 1.97
C ARG A 33 9.64 -1.23 1.50
N THR A 34 8.47 -1.44 0.88
CA THR A 34 7.75 -0.37 0.13
C THR A 34 6.42 0.02 0.74
N LYS A 35 5.82 -0.85 1.56
CA LYS A 35 4.51 -0.70 2.19
C LYS A 35 4.26 0.69 2.76
N GLU A 36 5.11 1.18 3.66
CA GLU A 36 4.88 2.47 4.33
C GLU A 36 4.80 3.63 3.35
N TYR A 37 5.70 3.66 2.36
CA TYR A 37 5.69 4.71 1.33
C TYR A 37 4.45 4.63 0.44
N VAL A 38 4.10 3.43 -0.02
CA VAL A 38 2.97 3.19 -0.92
C VAL A 38 1.64 3.52 -0.23
N LEU A 39 1.45 3.07 1.00
CA LEU A 39 0.22 3.31 1.74
C LEU A 39 0.02 4.80 2.07
N VAL A 40 1.09 5.58 2.26
CA VAL A 40 1.00 7.05 2.36
C VAL A 40 0.50 7.67 1.05
N GLN A 41 0.97 7.21 -0.11
CA GLN A 41 0.49 7.70 -1.41
C GLN A 41 -0.97 7.35 -1.63
N LEU A 42 -1.35 6.09 -1.40
CA LEU A 42 -2.74 5.63 -1.52
C LEU A 42 -3.67 6.40 -0.58
N HIS A 43 -3.29 6.57 0.69
CA HIS A 43 -4.07 7.36 1.65
C HIS A 43 -4.23 8.80 1.17
N ARG A 44 -3.17 9.43 0.63
CA ARG A 44 -3.26 10.80 0.11
C ARG A 44 -4.29 10.90 -1.02
N VAL A 45 -4.27 9.97 -1.96
CA VAL A 45 -5.22 9.93 -3.09
C VAL A 45 -6.64 9.70 -2.58
N THR A 46 -6.84 8.74 -1.67
CA THR A 46 -8.15 8.45 -1.08
C THR A 46 -8.73 9.66 -0.34
N THR A 47 -7.93 10.32 0.51
CA THR A 47 -8.37 11.53 1.21
C THR A 47 -8.66 12.69 0.26
N GLN A 48 -7.88 12.84 -0.81
CA GLN A 48 -8.13 13.88 -1.83
C GLN A 48 -9.46 13.64 -2.58
N ARG A 49 -9.93 12.39 -2.65
CA ARG A 49 -11.25 12.03 -3.18
C ARG A 49 -12.37 12.16 -2.15
N GLY A 50 -12.07 12.60 -0.92
CA GLY A 50 -13.04 12.67 0.18
C GLY A 50 -13.35 11.32 0.82
N GLY A 51 -12.59 10.28 0.49
CA GLY A 51 -12.81 8.93 1.00
C GLY A 51 -12.32 8.76 2.43
N THR A 52 -13.07 7.99 3.21
CA THR A 52 -12.69 7.43 4.50
C THR A 52 -12.10 6.05 4.26
N PHE A 53 -10.87 5.86 4.73
CA PHE A 53 -10.16 4.61 4.60
C PHE A 53 -10.89 3.48 5.35
N GLU A 54 -10.98 2.30 4.72
CA GLU A 54 -11.52 1.08 5.32
C GLU A 54 -10.45 -0.01 5.46
N ARG A 55 -9.81 -0.43 4.36
CA ARG A 55 -8.80 -1.52 4.39
C ARG A 55 -7.74 -1.38 3.30
N TRP A 56 -6.61 -2.05 3.46
CA TRP A 56 -5.62 -2.21 2.38
C TRP A 56 -5.15 -3.66 2.27
N TRP A 57 -4.65 -4.02 1.09
CA TRP A 57 -3.97 -5.29 0.85
C TRP A 57 -2.95 -5.16 -0.27
N ALA A 58 -2.01 -6.10 -0.34
CA ALA A 58 -1.03 -6.21 -1.40
C ALA A 58 -1.12 -7.58 -2.06
N GLU A 59 -1.08 -7.60 -3.39
CA GLU A 59 -1.11 -8.83 -4.20
C GLU A 59 0.18 -8.96 -5.02
N ASP A 60 0.61 -10.19 -5.26
CA ASP A 60 1.58 -10.48 -6.31
C ASP A 60 0.92 -10.51 -7.71
N GLU A 61 1.73 -10.79 -8.73
CA GLU A 61 1.28 -10.85 -10.12
C GLU A 61 0.30 -11.99 -10.43
N ASP A 62 0.20 -12.99 -9.54
CA ASP A 62 -0.75 -14.10 -9.63
C ASP A 62 -2.07 -13.81 -8.87
N GLY A 63 -2.19 -12.64 -8.24
CA GLY A 63 -3.34 -12.24 -7.42
C GLY A 63 -3.32 -12.88 -6.02
N SER A 64 -2.19 -13.43 -5.58
CA SER A 64 -2.08 -13.96 -4.23
C SER A 64 -1.87 -12.82 -3.24
N VAL A 65 -2.69 -12.78 -2.19
CA VAL A 65 -2.56 -11.77 -1.13
C VAL A 65 -1.30 -12.04 -0.30
N LEU A 66 -0.40 -11.06 -0.29
CA LEU A 66 0.87 -11.10 0.43
C LEU A 66 0.75 -10.54 1.85
N GLU A 67 -0.02 -9.45 2.00
CA GLU A 67 -0.32 -8.79 3.28
C GLU A 67 -1.64 -8.01 3.17
N SER A 68 -2.34 -7.84 4.29
CA SER A 68 -3.59 -7.06 4.36
C SER A 68 -3.81 -6.49 5.76
N HIS A 69 -4.56 -5.40 5.86
CA HIS A 69 -5.01 -4.85 7.15
C HIS A 69 -6.39 -4.20 7.04
N ASP A 70 -7.27 -4.54 7.98
CA ASP A 70 -8.68 -4.15 7.99
C ASP A 70 -8.97 -2.85 8.76
N ASP A 71 -7.99 -2.33 9.52
CA ASP A 71 -8.09 -1.04 10.24
C ASP A 71 -6.77 -0.23 10.14
N TYR A 72 -6.27 0.08 8.94
CA TYR A 72 -5.00 0.83 8.80
C TYR A 72 -5.01 2.11 9.63
N GLN A 73 -4.22 2.08 10.70
CA GLN A 73 -3.88 3.27 11.43
C GLN A 73 -2.79 3.99 10.64
N ARG A 74 -3.13 5.19 10.18
CA ARG A 74 -2.21 6.14 9.53
C ARG A 74 -0.81 6.04 10.16
N PRO A 75 0.27 5.87 9.37
CA PRO A 75 1.62 5.89 9.91
C PRO A 75 1.79 7.23 10.58
N ARG A 76 2.24 7.21 11.84
CA ARG A 76 2.62 8.45 12.51
C ARG A 76 3.64 9.11 11.59
N ARG A 77 3.35 10.34 11.13
CA ARG A 77 4.30 11.12 10.32
C ARG A 77 5.68 10.94 10.97
N PRO A 78 6.72 10.51 10.22
CA PRO A 78 8.07 10.69 10.70
C PRO A 78 8.17 12.16 11.08
N GLN A 79 8.42 12.46 12.36
CA GLN A 79 8.78 13.82 12.74
C GLN A 79 9.99 14.15 11.88
N MET A 80 9.83 15.06 10.90
CA MET A 80 10.97 15.65 10.23
C MET A 80 11.83 16.21 11.35
N TRP A 81 13.02 15.66 11.54
CA TRP A 81 13.98 16.16 12.52
C TRP A 81 14.15 17.66 12.30
N SER A 82 13.91 18.43 13.36
CA SER A 82 14.16 19.88 13.40
C SER A 82 15.61 20.16 13.76
#